data_AF-A0A3A2ZI06-F1
#
_entry.id   AF-A0A3A2ZI06-F1
#
_cell.length_a   1.000
_cell.length_b   1.000
_cell.length_c   1.000
_cell.angle_alpha   90.00
_cell.angle_beta   90.00
_cell.angle_gamma   90.00
#
_symmetry.space_group_name_H-M   'P 1'
#
loop_
_entity.id
_entity.type
_entity.pdbx_description
1 polymer ?
#
loop_
_entity_poly.entity_id
_entity_poly.type
_entity_poly.pdbx_seq_one_letter_code
_entity_poly.pdbx_strand_id
1 'polypeptide(L)'
;MKSFVSSSPVMGFLFSSFWAVLVLVLFLQPAAAQICTFWDSSCVDPVAQTAVPVDFRPLIIRDISLYYAYDANPRGKGQEPMTKTGFWLSFDNPRVDKSVITANRTSEVALRIGNMTGTPGGDNNGCDGVWGTDCSRDLKRALKHALFHLSSTGDYYSRPLETILNQMVVSPPTTLTSCPPQLWDVGTIPVEIFAQETIPDQEATLYSSGSTDDPLKTWYIDNMTAHEQAQQVAVAILSRAPSYDSEPPDSQEDIQIELACVQAPSGGSSATSNS
;
A
#
# COMPACT_ATOMS: atom_id res chain seq x y z
N MET A 1 -9.68 34.26 81.97
CA MET A 1 -8.32 34.36 82.53
C MET A 1 -7.38 33.50 81.68
N LYS A 2 -6.30 34.11 81.20
CA LYS A 2 -4.93 33.58 80.95
C LYS A 2 -4.77 32.13 80.42
N SER A 3 -4.22 31.94 79.20
CA SER A 3 -2.77 31.75 78.90
C SER A 3 -2.25 30.36 79.38
N PHE A 4 -1.49 29.51 78.66
CA PHE A 4 -0.63 29.57 77.45
C PHE A 4 -0.08 28.12 77.23
N VAL A 5 0.68 27.90 76.13
CA VAL A 5 1.69 26.83 75.89
C VAL A 5 1.17 25.43 75.45
N SER A 6 1.75 24.67 74.51
CA SER A 6 2.70 24.85 73.40
C SER A 6 2.94 23.48 72.72
N SER A 7 3.16 23.51 71.40
CA SER A 7 4.06 22.67 70.58
C SER A 7 4.03 21.14 70.64
N SER A 8 3.79 20.49 69.49
CA SER A 8 4.87 19.90 68.66
C SER A 8 4.36 19.50 67.26
N PRO A 9 5.12 19.78 66.17
CA PRO A 9 4.78 19.40 64.80
C PRO A 9 5.72 18.31 64.29
N VAL A 10 5.25 17.08 64.04
CA VAL A 10 6.03 16.11 63.26
C VAL A 10 5.10 15.12 62.57
N MET A 11 4.66 15.41 61.34
CA MET A 11 4.48 14.41 60.26
C MET A 11 3.86 15.09 59.04
N GLY A 12 4.69 15.63 58.17
CA GLY A 12 4.18 16.35 56.99
C GLY A 12 5.19 16.45 55.86
N PHE A 13 6.05 15.45 55.67
CA PHE A 13 7.06 15.52 54.60
C PHE A 13 7.31 14.23 53.83
N LEU A 14 6.61 13.12 54.10
CA LEU A 14 6.86 11.85 53.40
C LEU A 14 5.81 11.47 52.35
N PHE A 15 4.65 12.14 52.28
CA PHE A 15 3.59 11.79 51.32
C PHE A 15 3.67 12.54 49.97
N SER A 16 4.39 13.66 49.90
CA SER A 16 4.48 14.48 48.67
C SER A 16 5.48 13.91 47.65
N SER A 17 6.57 13.31 48.11
CA SER A 17 7.63 12.80 47.23
C SER A 17 7.24 11.52 46.49
N PHE A 18 6.39 10.67 47.07
CA PHE A 18 5.93 9.44 46.42
C PHE A 18 4.98 9.72 45.24
N TRP A 19 4.13 10.75 45.35
CA TRP A 19 3.24 11.16 44.27
C TRP A 19 3.99 11.78 43.08
N ALA A 20 5.04 12.57 43.34
CA ALA A 20 5.88 13.13 42.29
C ALA A 20 6.62 12.04 41.50
N VAL A 21 7.10 10.98 42.17
CA VAL A 21 7.77 9.84 41.52
C VAL A 21 6.76 8.99 40.72
N LEU A 22 5.55 8.76 41.25
CA LEU A 22 4.53 7.97 40.54
C LEU A 22 4.04 8.67 39.25
N VAL A 23 3.91 10.00 39.29
CA VAL A 23 3.58 10.81 38.10
C VAL A 23 4.73 10.81 37.09
N LEU A 24 5.99 10.86 37.54
CA LEU A 24 7.15 10.80 36.63
C LEU A 24 7.27 9.43 35.92
N VAL A 25 6.96 8.32 36.60
CA VAL A 25 6.99 6.97 36.02
C VAL A 25 5.88 6.76 34.98
N LEU A 26 4.73 7.45 35.10
CA LEU A 26 3.67 7.43 34.09
C LEU A 26 4.05 8.19 32.81
N PHE A 27 4.90 9.21 32.90
CA PHE A 27 5.43 9.93 31.72
C PHE A 27 6.70 9.31 31.13
N LEU A 28 7.31 8.36 31.84
CA LEU A 28 8.47 7.58 31.40
C LEU A 28 8.07 6.17 30.94
N GLN A 29 6.84 5.98 30.48
CA GLN A 29 6.58 4.80 29.65
C GLN A 29 7.46 4.96 28.40
N PRO A 30 8.45 4.08 28.15
CA PRO A 30 9.06 4.04 26.85
C PRO A 30 7.90 3.78 25.90
N ALA A 31 7.61 4.71 25.00
CA ALA A 31 6.94 4.36 23.77
C ALA A 31 7.75 3.17 23.25
N ALA A 32 7.19 1.97 23.28
CA ALA A 32 7.87 0.80 22.79
C ALA A 32 8.13 1.10 21.32
N ALA A 33 9.36 1.51 20.99
CA ALA A 33 9.79 1.60 19.62
C ALA A 33 9.65 0.17 19.09
N GLN A 34 8.62 -0.07 18.28
CA GLN A 34 8.46 -1.34 17.62
C GLN A 34 9.65 -1.46 16.68
N ILE A 35 10.58 -2.36 17.02
CA ILE A 35 11.76 -2.59 16.19
C ILE A 35 11.27 -3.34 14.97
N CYS A 36 11.25 -2.67 13.82
CA CYS A 36 10.98 -3.37 12.57
C CYS A 36 12.15 -4.30 12.26
N THR A 37 11.89 -5.61 12.22
CA THR A 37 12.90 -6.59 11.82
C THR A 37 12.59 -7.13 10.44
N PHE A 38 13.59 -7.64 9.72
CA PHE A 38 13.39 -8.24 8.41
C PHE A 38 12.28 -9.30 8.39
N TRP A 39 12.10 -10.06 9.48
CA TRP A 39 11.12 -11.14 9.60
C TRP A 39 9.75 -10.69 10.11
N ASP A 40 9.61 -9.44 10.51
CA ASP A 40 8.32 -8.86 10.87
C ASP A 40 7.56 -8.47 9.60
N SER A 41 6.37 -9.03 9.41
CA SER A 41 5.52 -8.76 8.26
C SER A 41 4.62 -7.54 8.45
N SER A 42 4.51 -6.96 9.65
CA SER A 42 3.72 -5.73 9.86
C SER A 42 4.49 -4.46 9.53
N CYS A 43 5.74 -4.55 9.08
CA CYS A 43 6.56 -3.37 8.78
C CYS A 43 7.61 -3.68 7.71
N VAL A 44 8.25 -2.64 7.18
CA VAL A 44 9.46 -2.73 6.35
C VAL A 44 10.50 -1.77 6.92
N ASP A 45 11.74 -2.23 7.11
CA ASP A 45 12.90 -1.38 7.43
C ASP A 45 13.68 -1.16 6.13
N PRO A 46 13.34 -0.13 5.33
CA PRO A 46 13.68 -0.15 3.93
C PRO A 46 15.14 0.22 3.68
N VAL A 47 15.84 -0.60 2.90
CA VAL A 47 17.13 -0.21 2.32
C VAL A 47 16.94 0.79 1.18
N ALA A 48 15.77 0.76 0.54
CA ALA A 48 15.34 1.76 -0.43
C ALA A 48 13.82 1.91 -0.41
N GLN A 49 13.36 3.15 -0.61
CA GLN A 49 11.96 3.53 -0.68
C GLN A 49 11.77 4.55 -1.79
N THR A 50 10.60 4.52 -2.40
CA THR A 50 10.18 5.50 -3.40
C THR A 50 8.68 5.75 -3.28
N ALA A 51 8.25 6.89 -3.80
CA ALA A 51 6.86 7.30 -3.82
C ALA A 51 6.53 7.96 -5.16
N VAL A 52 5.36 7.65 -5.71
CA VAL A 52 4.85 8.28 -6.93
C VAL A 52 3.43 8.79 -6.70
N PRO A 53 3.08 9.98 -7.19
CA PRO A 53 1.69 10.42 -7.20
C PRO A 53 0.89 9.56 -8.17
N VAL A 54 -0.33 9.21 -7.78
CA VAL A 54 -1.30 8.47 -8.57
C VAL A 54 -2.59 9.26 -8.56
N ASP A 55 -3.05 9.61 -9.76
CA ASP A 55 -4.37 10.19 -9.96
C ASP A 55 -5.43 9.07 -9.91
N PHE A 56 -6.42 9.23 -9.03
CA PHE A 56 -7.54 8.30 -8.89
C PHE A 56 -8.89 9.04 -8.88
N ARG A 57 -9.00 10.05 -9.75
CA ARG A 57 -10.26 10.75 -10.02
C ARG A 57 -11.25 9.87 -10.79
N PRO A 58 -12.56 10.03 -10.59
CA PRO A 58 -13.19 11.14 -9.87
C PRO A 58 -13.40 10.90 -8.38
N LEU A 59 -13.22 9.68 -7.86
CA LEU A 59 -13.56 9.36 -6.47
C LEU A 59 -12.72 10.18 -5.49
N ILE A 60 -11.40 10.23 -5.69
CA ILE A 60 -10.48 11.00 -4.84
C ILE A 60 -9.99 12.20 -5.65
N ILE A 61 -10.34 13.41 -5.19
CA ILE A 61 -10.11 14.68 -5.92
C ILE A 61 -8.64 15.11 -5.86
N ARG A 62 -7.88 14.59 -4.87
CA ARG A 62 -6.46 14.87 -4.68
C ARG A 62 -5.64 13.63 -5.03
N ASP A 63 -4.42 13.84 -5.49
CA ASP A 63 -3.52 12.74 -5.79
C ASP A 63 -3.23 11.91 -4.53
N ILE A 64 -3.19 10.60 -4.71
CA ILE A 64 -2.79 9.64 -3.70
C ILE A 64 -1.31 9.37 -3.93
N SER A 65 -0.51 9.24 -2.89
CA SER A 65 0.87 8.79 -3.05
C SER A 65 0.95 7.28 -2.88
N LEU A 66 1.39 6.58 -3.91
CA LEU A 66 1.76 5.17 -3.82
C LEU A 66 3.21 5.08 -3.37
N TYR A 67 3.44 4.40 -2.25
CA TYR A 67 4.76 4.09 -1.74
C TYR A 67 5.10 2.64 -2.02
N TYR A 68 6.35 2.42 -2.39
CA TYR A 68 6.94 1.10 -2.51
C TYR A 68 8.32 1.12 -1.84
N ALA A 69 8.59 0.10 -1.04
CA ALA A 69 9.85 -0.05 -0.34
C ALA A 69 10.28 -1.51 -0.29
N TYR A 70 11.58 -1.74 -0.15
CA TYR A 70 12.11 -3.06 0.13
C TYR A 70 13.24 -3.02 1.15
N ASP A 71 13.32 -4.10 1.91
CA ASP A 71 14.40 -4.50 2.81
C ASP A 71 15.06 -5.75 2.21
N ALA A 72 16.33 -6.00 2.53
CA ALA A 72 17.10 -7.10 1.98
C ALA A 72 17.92 -7.82 3.06
N ASN A 73 17.82 -9.14 3.06
CA ASN A 73 18.63 -10.02 3.89
C ASN A 73 19.55 -10.86 3.00
N PRO A 74 20.88 -10.72 3.10
CA PRO A 74 21.82 -11.49 2.30
C PRO A 74 21.85 -12.98 2.67
N ARG A 75 21.23 -13.38 3.79
CA ARG A 75 21.11 -14.75 4.26
C ARG A 75 19.68 -15.03 4.72
N GLY A 76 18.78 -15.21 3.76
CA GLY A 76 17.39 -15.58 3.98
C GLY A 76 17.21 -17.01 4.51
N LYS A 77 16.01 -17.57 4.30
CA LYS A 77 15.65 -18.93 4.73
C LYS A 77 16.45 -19.96 3.94
N GLY A 78 17.60 -20.38 4.46
CA GLY A 78 18.46 -21.37 3.80
C GLY A 78 19.73 -20.81 3.17
N GLN A 79 20.19 -19.63 3.59
CA GLN A 79 21.45 -18.95 3.16
C GLN A 79 21.41 -18.21 1.82
N GLU A 80 20.38 -18.38 1.01
CA GLU A 80 20.20 -17.58 -0.22
C GLU A 80 19.69 -16.16 0.09
N PRO A 81 19.99 -15.16 -0.76
CA PRO A 81 19.51 -13.80 -0.56
C PRO A 81 17.98 -13.73 -0.67
N MET A 82 17.37 -12.85 0.11
CA MET A 82 15.92 -12.65 0.14
C MET A 82 15.61 -11.18 0.34
N THR A 83 14.55 -10.69 -0.29
CA THR A 83 14.04 -9.34 -0.06
C THR A 83 12.66 -9.38 0.56
N LYS A 84 12.40 -8.49 1.53
CA LYS A 84 11.05 -8.19 2.03
C LYS A 84 10.59 -6.92 1.33
N THR A 85 9.47 -6.98 0.65
CA THR A 85 8.87 -5.84 -0.03
C THR A 85 7.63 -5.39 0.71
N GLY A 86 7.27 -4.12 0.56
CA GLY A 86 5.98 -3.62 1.01
C GLY A 86 5.53 -2.40 0.24
N PHE A 87 4.22 -2.18 0.24
CA PHE A 87 3.61 -0.99 -0.34
C PHE A 87 2.46 -0.47 0.51
N TRP A 88 2.16 0.80 0.32
CA TRP A 88 1.01 1.45 0.93
C TRP A 88 0.57 2.66 0.11
N LEU A 89 -0.65 3.12 0.38
CA LEU A 89 -1.16 4.38 -0.09
C LEU A 89 -1.09 5.39 1.05
N SER A 90 -0.72 6.63 0.74
CA SER A 90 -0.83 7.76 1.65
C SER A 90 -1.82 8.76 1.08
N PHE A 91 -2.76 9.16 1.93
CA PHE A 91 -3.80 10.12 1.62
C PHE A 91 -3.53 11.41 2.40
N ASP A 92 -2.99 12.45 1.75
CA ASP A 92 -2.85 13.76 2.40
C ASP A 92 -4.17 14.53 2.34
N ASN A 93 -4.95 14.42 3.43
CA ASN A 93 -6.27 15.02 3.57
C ASN A 93 -7.18 14.68 2.35
N PRO A 94 -7.53 13.39 2.17
CA PRO A 94 -8.25 12.95 0.99
C PRO A 94 -9.61 13.63 0.93
N ARG A 95 -9.94 14.15 -0.25
CA ARG A 95 -11.26 14.72 -0.52
C ARG A 95 -12.00 13.78 -1.45
N VAL A 96 -12.99 13.08 -0.90
CA VAL A 96 -13.89 12.21 -1.66
C VAL A 96 -14.95 13.06 -2.37
N ASP A 97 -15.14 12.81 -3.66
CA ASP A 97 -16.30 13.35 -4.38
C ASP A 97 -17.51 12.43 -4.16
N LYS A 98 -18.42 12.82 -3.25
CA LYS A 98 -19.63 12.03 -2.99
C LYS A 98 -20.58 11.98 -4.20
N SER A 99 -20.48 12.94 -5.14
CA SER A 99 -21.39 13.02 -6.29
C SER A 99 -21.20 11.90 -7.32
N VAL A 100 -20.02 11.26 -7.32
CA VAL A 100 -19.72 10.15 -8.24
C VAL A 100 -20.01 8.77 -7.62
N ILE A 101 -20.49 8.74 -6.38
CA ILE A 101 -20.89 7.53 -5.67
C ILE A 101 -22.32 7.18 -6.08
N THR A 102 -22.43 6.45 -7.19
CA THR A 102 -23.70 6.03 -7.80
C THR A 102 -24.01 4.56 -7.63
N ALA A 103 -23.02 3.76 -7.22
CA ALA A 103 -23.13 2.32 -7.03
C ALA A 103 -22.24 1.87 -5.87
N ASN A 104 -22.53 0.70 -5.28
CA ASN A 104 -21.60 0.07 -4.34
C ASN A 104 -20.38 -0.40 -5.12
N ARG A 105 -19.21 0.16 -4.81
CA ARG A 105 -17.97 -0.14 -5.52
C ARG A 105 -16.85 -0.41 -4.52
N THR A 106 -16.00 -1.34 -4.89
CA THR A 106 -14.76 -1.66 -4.17
C THR A 106 -13.61 -1.06 -4.95
N SER A 107 -12.75 -0.28 -4.28
CA SER A 107 -11.49 0.18 -4.84
C SER A 107 -10.32 -0.60 -4.25
N GLU A 108 -9.49 -1.14 -5.12
CA GLU A 108 -8.39 -2.04 -4.76
C GLU A 108 -7.09 -1.57 -5.39
N VAL A 109 -5.98 -1.85 -4.71
CA VAL A 109 -4.63 -1.66 -5.23
C VAL A 109 -3.93 -3.00 -5.21
N ALA A 110 -3.41 -3.38 -6.36
CA ALA A 110 -2.58 -4.55 -6.54
C ALA A 110 -1.14 -4.12 -6.83
N LEU A 111 -0.13 -4.84 -6.35
CA LEU A 111 1.26 -4.57 -6.70
C LEU A 111 1.96 -5.80 -7.26
N ARG A 112 2.42 -5.70 -8.50
CA ARG A 112 3.15 -6.74 -9.22
C ARG A 112 4.64 -6.40 -9.26
N ILE A 113 5.48 -7.30 -8.76
CA ILE A 113 6.94 -7.14 -8.69
C ILE A 113 7.63 -8.42 -9.19
N GLY A 114 8.73 -8.25 -9.92
CA GLY A 114 9.59 -9.33 -10.38
C GLY A 114 9.60 -9.44 -11.90
N ASN A 115 10.67 -10.01 -12.47
CA ASN A 115 10.84 -10.29 -13.90
C ASN A 115 10.49 -9.12 -14.84
N MET A 116 10.62 -7.88 -14.38
CA MET A 116 10.36 -6.70 -15.21
C MET A 116 11.34 -5.61 -14.86
N THR A 117 12.08 -5.19 -15.86
CA THR A 117 13.06 -4.11 -15.78
C THR A 117 12.67 -3.04 -16.78
N GLY A 118 13.23 -1.85 -16.63
CA GLY A 118 12.91 -0.71 -17.48
C GLY A 118 13.13 0.59 -16.73
N THR A 119 12.69 1.69 -17.32
CA THR A 119 12.75 3.01 -16.69
C THR A 119 11.34 3.59 -16.71
N PRO A 120 10.71 3.78 -15.54
CA PRO A 120 9.42 4.44 -15.48
C PRO A 120 9.46 5.82 -16.16
N GLY A 121 8.50 6.09 -17.04
CA GLY A 121 8.36 7.33 -17.79
C GLY A 121 7.16 7.33 -18.72
N GLY A 122 6.84 8.49 -19.31
CA GLY A 122 5.67 8.66 -20.18
C GLY A 122 4.34 8.70 -19.42
N ASP A 123 3.24 8.47 -20.15
CA ASP A 123 1.88 8.45 -19.60
C ASP A 123 1.62 7.17 -18.77
N ASN A 124 0.38 7.03 -18.25
CA ASN A 124 -0.01 5.92 -17.37
C ASN A 124 0.90 5.79 -16.15
N ASN A 125 1.21 6.93 -15.52
CA ASN A 125 2.07 7.09 -14.35
C ASN A 125 3.39 6.29 -14.48
N GLY A 126 4.06 6.44 -15.62
CA GLY A 126 5.39 5.89 -15.86
C GLY A 126 5.41 4.50 -16.51
N CYS A 127 4.27 3.84 -16.70
CA CYS A 127 4.26 2.49 -17.27
C CYS A 127 4.58 2.43 -18.76
N ASP A 128 4.31 3.51 -19.51
CA ASP A 128 4.59 3.56 -20.94
C ASP A 128 6.11 3.44 -21.24
N GLY A 129 6.97 3.93 -20.35
CA GLY A 129 8.43 3.81 -20.47
C GLY A 129 8.97 2.40 -20.21
N VAL A 130 8.15 1.52 -19.62
CA VAL A 130 8.56 0.15 -19.24
C VAL A 130 8.19 -0.85 -20.33
N TRP A 131 6.97 -0.77 -20.87
CA TRP A 131 6.45 -1.73 -21.85
C TRP A 131 5.76 -1.12 -23.07
N GLY A 132 5.74 0.22 -23.19
CA GLY A 132 5.10 0.94 -24.30
C GLY A 132 3.62 1.25 -24.10
N THR A 133 3.17 2.36 -24.71
CA THR A 133 1.78 2.85 -24.60
C THR A 133 0.72 1.85 -25.04
N ASP A 134 1.01 1.02 -26.05
CA ASP A 134 0.08 0.01 -26.54
C ASP A 134 -0.22 -1.05 -25.45
N CYS A 135 0.80 -1.52 -24.73
CA CYS A 135 0.60 -2.47 -23.63
C CYS A 135 -0.21 -1.84 -22.49
N SER A 136 0.11 -0.62 -22.04
CA SER A 136 -0.64 0.07 -20.99
C SER A 136 -2.13 0.17 -21.33
N ARG A 137 -2.44 0.60 -22.56
CA ARG A 137 -3.80 0.73 -23.07
C ARG A 137 -4.51 -0.64 -23.12
N ASP A 138 -3.85 -1.64 -23.67
CA ASP A 138 -4.46 -2.95 -23.90
C ASP A 138 -4.65 -3.71 -22.58
N LEU A 139 -3.72 -3.58 -21.63
CA LEU A 139 -3.85 -4.09 -20.26
C LEU A 139 -5.03 -3.45 -19.52
N LYS A 140 -5.13 -2.11 -19.54
CA LYS A 140 -6.28 -1.41 -18.95
C LYS A 140 -7.59 -1.91 -19.55
N ARG A 141 -7.66 -2.07 -20.87
CA ARG A 141 -8.86 -2.59 -21.55
C ARG A 141 -9.18 -4.02 -21.14
N ALA A 142 -8.19 -4.91 -21.10
CA ALA A 142 -8.39 -6.31 -20.71
C ALA A 142 -8.90 -6.43 -19.26
N LEU A 143 -8.34 -5.64 -18.34
CA LEU A 143 -8.78 -5.60 -16.94
C LEU A 143 -10.20 -5.07 -16.81
N LYS A 144 -10.53 -3.95 -17.47
CA LYS A 144 -11.90 -3.41 -17.50
C LYS A 144 -12.90 -4.44 -18.03
N HIS A 145 -12.58 -5.08 -19.16
CA HIS A 145 -13.43 -6.10 -19.75
C HIS A 145 -13.67 -7.28 -18.79
N ALA A 146 -12.60 -7.77 -18.15
CA ALA A 146 -12.69 -8.90 -17.22
C ALA A 146 -13.51 -8.55 -15.97
N LEU A 147 -13.30 -7.37 -15.38
CA LEU A 147 -14.06 -6.89 -14.23
C LEU A 147 -15.55 -6.66 -14.57
N PHE A 148 -15.84 -6.12 -15.76
CA PHE A 148 -17.21 -5.95 -16.26
C PHE A 148 -17.90 -7.31 -16.37
N HIS A 149 -17.21 -8.27 -16.99
CA HIS A 149 -17.75 -9.61 -17.14
C HIS A 149 -18.00 -10.28 -15.78
N LEU A 150 -17.04 -10.21 -14.84
CA LEU A 150 -17.17 -10.73 -13.48
C LEU A 150 -18.40 -10.14 -12.77
N SER A 151 -18.62 -8.82 -12.88
CA SER A 151 -19.80 -8.18 -12.28
C SER A 151 -21.13 -8.61 -12.93
N SER A 152 -21.08 -9.16 -14.15
CA SER A 152 -22.26 -9.60 -14.90
C SER A 152 -22.57 -11.09 -14.75
N THR A 153 -21.66 -11.92 -14.25
CA THR A 153 -21.90 -13.37 -14.13
C THR A 153 -22.78 -13.73 -12.93
N GLY A 154 -22.84 -12.86 -11.92
CA GLY A 154 -23.52 -13.14 -10.64
C GLY A 154 -22.75 -14.09 -9.72
N ASP A 155 -21.52 -14.46 -10.09
CA ASP A 155 -20.66 -15.27 -9.23
C ASP A 155 -20.24 -14.49 -7.99
N TYR A 156 -20.05 -15.20 -6.88
CA TYR A 156 -19.58 -14.60 -5.64
C TYR A 156 -18.12 -14.16 -5.76
N TYR A 157 -17.84 -12.91 -5.37
CA TYR A 157 -16.50 -12.37 -5.19
C TYR A 157 -16.45 -11.38 -4.03
N SER A 158 -15.31 -11.22 -3.37
CA SER A 158 -15.13 -10.21 -2.31
C SER A 158 -14.16 -9.10 -2.74
N ARG A 159 -13.24 -9.43 -3.65
CA ARG A 159 -12.14 -8.61 -4.15
C ARG A 159 -12.09 -8.75 -5.67
N PRO A 160 -12.83 -7.90 -6.42
CA PRO A 160 -13.01 -8.11 -7.86
C PRO A 160 -11.68 -8.07 -8.64
N LEU A 161 -10.77 -7.15 -8.31
CA LEU A 161 -9.45 -7.08 -8.94
C LEU A 161 -8.60 -8.31 -8.60
N GLU A 162 -8.56 -8.73 -7.34
CA GLU A 162 -7.83 -9.94 -6.94
C GLU A 162 -8.34 -11.18 -7.68
N THR A 163 -9.67 -11.30 -7.81
CA THR A 163 -10.32 -12.41 -8.52
C THR A 163 -9.84 -12.47 -9.98
N ILE A 164 -9.84 -11.33 -10.67
CA ILE A 164 -9.39 -11.24 -12.06
C ILE A 164 -7.88 -11.47 -12.20
N LEU A 165 -7.06 -10.88 -11.34
CA LEU A 165 -5.60 -11.04 -11.41
C LEU A 165 -5.19 -12.50 -11.17
N ASN A 166 -5.81 -13.19 -10.22
CA ASN A 166 -5.57 -14.60 -9.98
C ASN A 166 -5.91 -15.46 -11.21
N GLN A 167 -7.01 -15.14 -11.90
CA GLN A 167 -7.36 -15.82 -13.16
C GLN A 167 -6.35 -15.53 -14.27
N MET A 168 -5.92 -14.27 -14.43
CA MET A 168 -4.98 -13.85 -15.47
C MET A 168 -3.56 -14.38 -15.25
N VAL A 169 -3.11 -14.54 -14.00
CA VAL A 169 -1.82 -15.18 -13.71
C VAL A 169 -1.83 -16.66 -14.09
N VAL A 170 -2.94 -17.37 -13.83
CA VAL A 170 -3.07 -18.79 -14.19
C VAL A 170 -3.28 -18.99 -15.69
N SER A 171 -4.08 -18.13 -16.32
CA SER A 171 -4.41 -18.18 -17.75
C SER A 171 -4.30 -16.79 -18.37
N PRO A 172 -3.07 -16.35 -18.75
CA PRO A 172 -2.85 -15.05 -19.34
C PRO A 172 -3.72 -14.77 -20.56
N PRO A 173 -4.30 -13.56 -20.70
CA PRO A 173 -5.10 -13.22 -21.86
C PRO A 173 -4.26 -13.27 -23.15
N THR A 174 -4.68 -14.09 -24.11
CA THR A 174 -4.00 -14.21 -25.42
C THR A 174 -4.12 -12.95 -26.28
N THR A 175 -5.04 -12.05 -25.92
CA THR A 175 -5.27 -10.77 -26.59
C THR A 175 -4.26 -9.67 -26.22
N LEU A 176 -3.45 -9.86 -25.17
CA LEU A 176 -2.42 -8.91 -24.74
C LEU A 176 -1.09 -9.09 -25.50
N THR A 177 -1.15 -9.09 -26.84
CA THR A 177 0.03 -9.30 -27.69
C THR A 177 1.01 -8.11 -27.69
N SER A 178 0.55 -6.92 -27.30
CA SER A 178 1.38 -5.72 -27.15
C SER A 178 2.22 -5.72 -25.87
N CYS A 179 1.93 -6.61 -24.92
CA CYS A 179 2.61 -6.66 -23.63
C CYS A 179 3.76 -7.67 -23.60
N PRO A 180 4.82 -7.39 -22.82
CA PRO A 180 5.91 -8.34 -22.62
C PRO A 180 5.37 -9.63 -21.95
N PRO A 181 5.82 -10.82 -22.37
CA PRO A 181 5.39 -12.09 -21.78
C PRO A 181 5.59 -12.16 -20.26
N GLN A 182 6.59 -11.43 -19.75
CA GLN A 182 6.94 -11.39 -18.33
C GLN A 182 5.90 -10.66 -17.47
N LEU A 183 4.91 -9.96 -18.06
CA LEU A 183 3.88 -9.24 -17.32
C LEU A 183 3.22 -10.11 -16.24
N TRP A 184 2.94 -11.37 -16.58
CA TRP A 184 2.27 -12.35 -15.72
C TRP A 184 3.23 -13.38 -15.10
N ASP A 185 4.53 -13.29 -15.40
CA ASP A 185 5.56 -14.18 -14.87
C ASP A 185 5.99 -13.74 -13.46
N VAL A 186 5.07 -13.89 -12.51
CA VAL A 186 5.25 -13.56 -11.09
C VAL A 186 4.54 -14.60 -10.22
N GLY A 187 5.07 -14.86 -9.03
CA GLY A 187 4.50 -15.85 -8.12
C GLY A 187 3.16 -15.43 -7.51
N THR A 188 3.02 -14.14 -7.18
CA THR A 188 1.78 -13.58 -6.62
C THR A 188 1.69 -12.09 -6.90
N ILE A 189 0.47 -11.57 -6.98
CA ILE A 189 0.19 -10.14 -7.07
C ILE A 189 -0.70 -9.80 -5.87
N PRO A 190 -0.14 -9.36 -4.74
CA PRO A 190 -0.93 -8.97 -3.58
C PRO A 190 -1.90 -7.85 -3.93
N VAL A 191 -3.13 -7.95 -3.43
CA VAL A 191 -4.19 -6.97 -3.62
C VAL A 191 -4.74 -6.56 -2.27
N GLU A 192 -4.95 -5.26 -2.06
CA GLU A 192 -5.62 -4.74 -0.87
C GLU A 192 -6.70 -3.73 -1.23
N ILE A 193 -7.78 -3.72 -0.44
CA ILE A 193 -8.87 -2.75 -0.56
C ILE A 193 -8.41 -1.45 0.09
N PHE A 194 -8.60 -0.33 -0.61
CA PHE A 194 -8.29 0.99 -0.05
C PHE A 194 -9.50 1.93 0.04
N ALA A 195 -10.59 1.63 -0.68
CA ALA A 195 -11.85 2.33 -0.52
C ALA A 195 -13.05 1.41 -0.74
N GLN A 196 -14.15 1.66 -0.02
CA GLN A 196 -15.44 1.02 -0.24
C GLN A 196 -16.54 2.07 -0.29
N GLU A 197 -17.35 2.02 -1.33
CA GLU A 197 -18.46 2.93 -1.56
C GLU A 197 -19.80 2.29 -1.18
N THR A 198 -20.67 3.05 -0.53
CA THR A 198 -22.03 2.65 -0.18
C THR A 198 -23.06 3.64 -0.75
N ILE A 199 -24.06 3.12 -1.46
CA ILE A 199 -25.13 3.94 -2.06
C ILE A 199 -26.03 4.61 -1.02
N PRO A 200 -26.52 3.92 0.03
CA PRO A 200 -27.54 4.49 0.91
C PRO A 200 -27.16 5.85 1.50
N ASP A 201 -25.87 6.04 1.78
CA ASP A 201 -25.33 7.24 2.42
C ASP A 201 -24.44 8.08 1.48
N GLN A 202 -24.23 7.62 0.23
CA GLN A 202 -23.25 8.18 -0.72
C GLN A 202 -21.90 8.42 -0.05
N GLU A 203 -21.41 7.42 0.67
CA GLU A 203 -20.15 7.50 1.41
C GLU A 203 -19.11 6.58 0.81
N ALA A 204 -17.86 7.02 0.89
CA ALA A 204 -16.71 6.16 0.64
C ALA A 204 -15.92 6.05 1.94
N THR A 205 -15.80 4.83 2.46
CA THR A 205 -14.88 4.52 3.55
C THR A 205 -13.50 4.33 2.95
N LEU A 206 -12.61 5.28 3.20
CA LEU A 206 -11.19 5.15 2.87
C LEU A 206 -10.48 4.40 4.01
N TYR A 207 -9.69 3.41 3.66
CA TYR A 207 -8.84 2.72 4.62
C TYR A 207 -7.67 3.63 5.03
N SER A 208 -7.04 3.33 6.17
CA SER A 208 -5.97 4.16 6.73
C SER A 208 -4.82 4.33 5.75
N SER A 209 -4.23 5.53 5.76
CA SER A 209 -2.93 5.74 5.11
C SER A 209 -1.91 4.81 5.77
N GLY A 210 -1.14 4.09 4.96
CA GLY A 210 -0.08 3.24 5.49
C GLY A 210 1.23 4.00 5.73
N SER A 211 2.20 3.28 6.27
CA SER A 211 3.56 3.76 6.51
C SER A 211 4.55 2.60 6.45
N THR A 212 5.83 2.85 6.70
CA THR A 212 6.83 1.78 6.87
C THR A 212 6.52 0.87 8.07
N ASP A 213 5.86 1.39 9.11
CA ASP A 213 5.52 0.65 10.32
C ASP A 213 4.12 0.02 10.27
N ASP A 214 3.34 0.34 9.23
CA ASP A 214 2.01 -0.21 8.96
C ASP A 214 1.73 -0.15 7.44
N PRO A 215 2.45 -0.93 6.62
CA PRO A 215 2.21 -0.98 5.20
C PRO A 215 0.91 -1.73 4.91
N LEU A 216 0.24 -1.44 3.78
CA LEU A 216 -0.96 -2.19 3.38
C LEU A 216 -0.65 -3.68 3.20
N LYS A 217 0.54 -3.97 2.65
CA LYS A 217 1.01 -5.34 2.50
C LYS A 217 2.53 -5.42 2.55
N THR A 218 3.03 -6.52 3.12
CA THR A 218 4.39 -7.00 2.91
C THR A 218 4.41 -8.45 2.43
N TRP A 219 5.47 -8.82 1.70
CA TRP A 219 5.76 -10.20 1.33
C TRP A 219 7.25 -10.36 1.00
N TYR A 220 7.66 -11.62 0.93
CA TYR A 220 9.05 -12.01 0.71
C TYR A 220 9.25 -12.51 -0.72
N ILE A 221 10.39 -12.17 -1.30
CA ILE A 221 10.85 -12.67 -2.59
C ILE A 221 12.16 -13.42 -2.33
N ASP A 222 12.12 -14.73 -2.58
CA ASP A 222 13.27 -15.63 -2.42
C ASP A 222 14.26 -15.44 -3.58
N ASN A 223 15.53 -15.73 -3.31
CA ASN A 223 16.62 -15.70 -4.29
C ASN A 223 16.72 -14.35 -5.03
N MET A 224 16.59 -13.26 -4.28
CA MET A 224 16.62 -11.90 -4.79
C MET A 224 17.58 -11.07 -3.94
N THR A 225 18.63 -10.54 -4.56
CA THR A 225 19.55 -9.59 -3.91
C THR A 225 18.96 -8.18 -3.91
N ALA A 226 19.45 -7.31 -3.02
CA ALA A 226 19.10 -5.89 -3.03
C ALA A 226 19.39 -5.22 -4.40
N HIS A 227 20.48 -5.61 -5.05
CA HIS A 227 20.86 -5.05 -6.34
C HIS A 227 19.89 -5.47 -7.46
N GLU A 228 19.51 -6.75 -7.51
CA GLU A 228 18.54 -7.24 -8.49
C GLU A 228 17.16 -6.63 -8.24
N GLN A 229 16.76 -6.48 -6.96
CA GLN A 229 15.49 -5.86 -6.59
C GLN A 229 15.41 -4.39 -6.99
N ALA A 230 16.52 -3.65 -6.89
CA ALA A 230 16.60 -2.27 -7.36
C ALA A 230 16.40 -2.11 -8.88
N GLN A 231 16.68 -3.17 -9.65
CA GLN A 231 16.45 -3.17 -11.09
C GLN A 231 15.00 -3.49 -11.45
N GLN A 232 14.24 -4.09 -10.52
CA GLN A 232 12.85 -4.44 -10.76
C GLN A 232 11.96 -3.18 -10.80
N VAL A 233 11.01 -3.18 -11.72
CA VAL A 233 9.90 -2.24 -11.74
C VAL A 233 8.73 -2.88 -11.00
N ALA A 234 8.26 -2.19 -9.96
CA ALA A 234 7.00 -2.49 -9.32
C ALA A 234 5.85 -1.80 -10.08
N VAL A 235 4.80 -2.57 -10.35
CA VAL A 235 3.65 -2.15 -11.13
C VAL A 235 2.44 -2.17 -10.22
N ALA A 236 1.90 -1.01 -9.89
CA ALA A 236 0.61 -0.89 -9.24
C ALA A 236 -0.52 -0.89 -10.26
N ILE A 237 -1.58 -1.63 -9.93
CA ILE A 237 -2.85 -1.63 -10.64
C ILE A 237 -3.90 -1.21 -9.62
N LEU A 238 -4.50 -0.04 -9.81
CA LEU A 238 -5.59 0.45 -9.00
C LEU A 238 -6.90 0.24 -9.76
N SER A 239 -7.91 -0.33 -9.11
CA SER A 239 -9.24 -0.51 -9.68
C SER A 239 -10.29 0.19 -8.84
N ARG A 240 -11.39 0.60 -9.50
CA ARG A 240 -12.68 0.90 -8.87
C ARG A 240 -13.72 0.11 -9.66
N ALA A 241 -14.27 -0.92 -9.03
CA ALA A 241 -15.16 -1.87 -9.68
C ALA A 241 -16.42 -2.11 -8.83
N PRO A 242 -17.53 -2.56 -9.44
CA PRO A 242 -18.73 -2.96 -8.71
C PRO A 242 -18.40 -3.94 -7.57
N SER A 243 -18.96 -3.72 -6.39
CA SER A 243 -18.90 -4.70 -5.30
C SER A 243 -19.80 -5.89 -5.61
N TYR A 244 -19.58 -7.03 -4.95
CA TYR A 244 -20.53 -8.14 -5.09
C TYR A 244 -21.93 -7.74 -4.61
N ASP A 245 -22.95 -8.33 -5.26
CA ASP A 245 -24.37 -7.97 -5.14
C ASP A 245 -24.72 -6.51 -5.46
N SER A 246 -23.79 -5.73 -6.03
CA SER A 246 -24.13 -4.43 -6.60
C SER A 246 -24.77 -4.58 -7.98
N GLU A 247 -25.51 -3.54 -8.39
CA GLU A 247 -26.06 -3.50 -9.74
C GLU A 247 -24.92 -3.55 -10.77
N PRO A 248 -25.03 -4.40 -11.81
CA PRO A 248 -24.02 -4.45 -12.86
C PRO A 248 -23.81 -3.07 -13.50
N PRO A 249 -22.58 -2.72 -13.87
CA PRO A 249 -22.28 -1.47 -14.55
C PRO A 249 -22.95 -1.44 -15.92
N ASP A 250 -23.37 -0.26 -16.38
CA ASP A 250 -23.97 -0.08 -17.71
C ASP A 250 -22.96 -0.37 -18.84
N SER A 251 -21.69 -0.12 -18.57
CA SER A 251 -20.60 -0.25 -19.53
C SER A 251 -19.26 -0.60 -18.87
N GLN A 252 -18.28 -1.03 -19.68
CA GLN A 252 -16.89 -1.20 -19.23
C GLN A 252 -16.26 0.12 -18.76
N GLU A 253 -16.84 1.25 -19.17
CA GLU A 253 -16.30 2.58 -18.92
C GLU A 253 -16.60 3.04 -17.49
N ASP A 254 -17.58 2.41 -16.84
CA ASP A 254 -17.90 2.59 -15.42
C ASP A 254 -16.88 1.92 -14.49
N ILE A 255 -15.93 1.19 -15.06
CA ILE A 255 -14.80 0.58 -14.36
C ILE A 255 -13.57 1.45 -14.54
N GLN A 256 -12.99 1.86 -13.43
CA GLN A 256 -11.75 2.61 -13.42
C GLN A 256 -10.57 1.65 -13.27
N ILE A 257 -9.54 1.84 -14.10
CA ILE A 257 -8.25 1.18 -13.95
C ILE A 257 -7.16 2.20 -14.13
N GLU A 258 -6.34 2.35 -13.10
CA GLU A 258 -5.12 3.14 -13.16
C GLU A 258 -3.89 2.27 -12.96
N LEU A 259 -2.82 2.64 -13.63
CA LEU A 259 -1.53 1.96 -13.56
C LEU A 259 -0.52 2.93 -12.98
N ALA A 260 0.44 2.43 -12.21
CA ALA A 260 1.61 3.20 -11.84
C ALA A 260 2.85 2.31 -11.80
N CYS A 261 3.90 2.73 -12.48
CA CYS A 261 5.15 1.99 -12.54
C CYS A 261 6.20 2.76 -11.77
N VAL A 262 6.85 2.06 -10.85
CA VAL A 262 7.76 2.67 -9.89
C VAL A 262 8.96 1.75 -9.70
N GLN A 263 10.14 2.35 -9.67
CA GLN A 263 11.40 1.67 -9.42
C GLN A 263 12.01 2.30 -8.17
N ALA A 264 12.29 1.48 -7.16
CA ALA A 264 13.01 1.94 -5.99
C ALA A 264 14.48 2.15 -6.37
N PRO A 265 15.13 3.22 -5.87
CA PRO A 265 16.51 3.50 -6.23
C PRO A 265 17.42 2.33 -5.85
N SER A 266 18.47 2.12 -6.63
CA SER A 266 19.58 1.27 -6.21
C SER A 266 20.23 1.91 -4.99
N GLY A 267 20.24 1.20 -3.87
CA GLY A 267 20.88 1.65 -2.65
C GLY A 267 22.36 1.93 -2.90
N GLY A 268 22.71 3.18 -3.15
CA GLY A 268 24.03 3.73 -2.95
C GLY A 268 24.00 4.46 -1.62
N SER A 269 24.85 4.06 -0.68
CA SER A 269 25.05 4.71 0.60
C SER A 269 24.91 6.23 0.45
N SER A 270 24.02 6.84 1.23
CA SER A 270 24.05 8.29 1.43
C SER A 270 25.44 8.64 1.94
N ALA A 271 26.30 9.12 1.06
CA ALA A 271 27.54 9.75 1.46
C ALA A 271 27.13 11.02 2.20
N THR A 272 27.14 10.93 3.53
CA THR A 272 27.15 12.08 4.42
C THR A 272 28.26 13.01 3.94
N SER A 273 27.89 14.09 3.24
CA SER A 273 28.83 15.16 2.89
C SER A 273 29.09 15.95 4.16
N ASN A 274 29.98 15.44 5.00
CA ASN A 274 30.73 16.27 5.94
C ASN A 274 31.93 16.83 5.18
N SER A 275 31.82 18.07 4.69
CA SER A 275 32.92 19.05 4.51
C SER A 275 32.31 20.39 4.17
#